data_AF-A0A7L1UVT0-F1
#
_entry.id   AF-A0A7L1UVT0-F1
#
_cell.length_a   1.000
_cell.length_b   1.000
_cell.length_c   1.000
_cell.angle_alpha   90.00
_cell.angle_beta   90.00
_cell.angle_gamma   90.00
#
_symmetry.space_group_name_H-M   'P 1'
#
loop_
_entity.id
_entity.type
_entity.pdbx_description
1 polymer ?
#
loop_
_entity_poly.entity_id
_entity_poly.type
_entity_poly.pdbx_seq_one_letter_code
_entity_poly.pdbx_strand_id
1 'polypeptide(L)'
;SKKKGLSFEEKRARMMEIFFETKDVFQLKDLEKIAPKEKGITSMSVKEILQSLVDDGMVDTDRIGTSNYFWAFPSKALHARKRKLEELESQVAESSQKKETLQKSIEKSKLGREDTVERAALLKDLAALRQEKEQLKTEIDKYRECDPDVVEEMRQTNQVAKEAANRWTDNIFSIKSWAKRKFGFEESRIDKGFGIPEDLDYID
;
A
#
# COMPACT_ATOMS: atom_id res chain seq x y z
N SER A 1 55.01 -49.06 27.43
CA SER A 1 54.55 -47.71 27.08
C SER A 1 53.29 -47.82 26.23
N LYS A 2 52.10 -47.63 26.82
CA LYS A 2 50.82 -47.77 26.09
C LYS A 2 50.65 -46.55 25.18
N LYS A 3 50.60 -46.76 23.86
CA LYS A 3 50.34 -45.69 22.88
C LYS A 3 49.04 -44.99 23.27
N LYS A 4 49.12 -43.69 23.56
CA LYS A 4 47.97 -42.82 23.86
C LYS A 4 47.04 -42.86 22.63
N GLY A 5 45.76 -43.17 22.83
CA GLY A 5 44.79 -43.17 21.75
C GLY A 5 44.59 -41.77 21.17
N LEU A 6 44.15 -41.69 19.91
CA LEU A 6 43.81 -40.42 19.26
C LEU A 6 42.64 -39.75 19.99
N SER A 7 42.78 -38.46 20.28
CA SER A 7 41.70 -37.60 20.75
C SER A 7 40.63 -37.39 19.68
N PHE A 8 39.47 -36.86 20.08
CA PHE A 8 38.37 -36.58 19.16
C PHE A 8 38.77 -35.61 18.04
N GLU A 9 39.44 -34.50 18.40
CA GLU A 9 39.85 -33.48 17.44
C GLU A 9 40.95 -33.98 16.49
N GLU A 10 41.89 -34.81 16.98
CA GLU A 10 42.87 -35.47 16.12
C GLU A 10 42.22 -36.42 15.11
N LYS A 11 41.14 -37.13 15.51
CA LYS A 11 40.37 -37.97 14.59
C LYS A 11 39.66 -37.13 13.53
N ARG A 12 39.09 -35.97 13.89
CA ARG A 12 38.45 -35.05 12.94
C ARG A 12 39.45 -34.50 11.92
N ALA A 13 40.61 -34.02 12.38
CA ALA A 13 41.68 -33.54 11.51
C ALA A 13 42.14 -34.62 10.52
N ARG A 14 42.39 -35.84 11.03
CA ARG A 14 42.79 -36.97 10.19
C ARG A 14 41.71 -37.43 9.22
N MET A 15 40.43 -37.34 9.60
CA MET A 15 39.32 -37.63 8.68
C MET A 15 39.27 -36.60 7.54
N MET A 16 39.48 -35.32 7.85
CA MET A 16 39.57 -34.25 6.85
C MET A 16 40.75 -34.45 5.88
N GLU A 17 41.90 -34.93 6.37
CA GLU A 17 43.03 -35.27 5.51
C GLU A 17 42.65 -36.29 4.43
N ILE A 18 41.83 -37.30 4.75
CA ILE A 18 41.36 -38.28 3.75
C ILE A 18 40.67 -37.56 2.61
N PHE A 19 39.68 -36.71 2.91
CA PHE A 19 38.95 -35.98 1.88
C PHE A 19 39.84 -35.04 1.06
N PHE A 20 40.79 -34.35 1.70
CA PHE A 20 41.65 -33.38 1.02
C PHE A 20 42.78 -34.01 0.20
N GLU A 21 43.30 -35.16 0.63
CA GLU A 21 44.31 -35.94 -0.08
C GLU A 21 43.70 -36.65 -1.30
N THR A 22 42.58 -37.36 -1.11
CA THR A 22 41.95 -38.14 -2.18
C THR A 22 41.15 -37.27 -3.14
N LYS A 23 40.54 -36.18 -2.64
CA LYS A 23 39.63 -35.31 -3.39
C LYS A 23 38.53 -36.13 -4.08
N ASP A 24 37.97 -37.08 -3.35
CA ASP A 24 36.95 -38.00 -3.84
C ASP A 24 35.68 -37.96 -2.98
N VAL A 25 34.62 -38.60 -3.48
CA VAL A 25 33.31 -38.71 -2.85
C VAL A 25 33.14 -40.10 -2.27
N PHE A 26 32.75 -40.19 -1.01
CA PHE A 26 32.68 -41.45 -0.29
C PHE A 26 31.27 -41.76 0.22
N GLN A 27 30.93 -43.04 0.30
CA GLN A 27 29.83 -43.49 1.15
C GLN A 27 30.37 -43.82 2.55
N LEU A 28 29.48 -43.84 3.55
CA LEU A 28 29.86 -44.17 4.94
C LEU A 28 30.61 -45.51 5.03
N LYS A 29 30.16 -46.53 4.29
CA LYS A 29 30.78 -47.86 4.24
C LYS A 29 32.23 -47.84 3.72
N ASP A 30 32.58 -46.86 2.90
CA ASP A 30 33.93 -46.72 2.33
C ASP A 30 34.84 -46.06 3.36
N LEU A 31 34.36 -45.00 4.02
CA LEU A 31 35.06 -44.32 5.11
C LEU A 31 35.27 -45.24 6.31
N GLU A 32 34.31 -46.12 6.63
CA GLU A 32 34.45 -47.13 7.69
C GLU A 32 35.59 -48.13 7.43
N LYS A 33 36.05 -48.26 6.17
CA LYS A 33 37.21 -49.09 5.80
C LYS A 33 38.50 -48.27 5.71
N ILE A 34 38.45 -47.11 5.07
CA ILE A 34 39.64 -46.28 4.79
C ILE A 34 40.15 -45.61 6.06
N ALA A 35 39.27 -45.01 6.88
CA ALA A 35 39.68 -44.22 8.04
C ALA A 35 40.42 -45.04 9.12
N PRO A 36 40.01 -46.28 9.45
CA PRO A 36 40.80 -47.12 10.35
C PRO A 36 42.12 -47.59 9.74
N LYS A 37 42.12 -47.93 8.44
CA LYS A 37 43.29 -48.50 7.75
C LYS A 37 44.40 -47.48 7.54
N GLU A 38 44.05 -46.28 7.08
CA GLU A 38 45.04 -45.28 6.65
C GLU A 38 45.38 -44.27 7.74
N LYS A 39 44.38 -43.89 8.55
CA LYS A 39 44.54 -42.81 9.53
C LYS A 39 44.46 -43.29 10.99
N GLY A 40 44.19 -44.58 11.22
CA GLY A 40 44.14 -45.20 12.55
C GLY A 40 42.93 -44.79 13.39
N ILE A 41 41.87 -44.28 12.76
CA ILE A 41 40.62 -43.91 13.45
C ILE A 41 39.90 -45.19 13.86
N THR A 42 39.48 -45.30 15.11
CA THR A 42 38.75 -46.49 15.58
C THR A 42 37.45 -46.66 14.80
N SER A 43 37.19 -47.85 14.25
CA SER A 43 36.03 -48.13 13.38
C SER A 43 34.69 -47.70 14.00
N MET A 44 34.48 -47.98 15.29
CA MET A 44 33.25 -47.57 16.02
C MET A 44 33.05 -46.05 16.10
N SER A 45 34.11 -45.25 15.95
CA SER A 45 34.04 -43.77 16.02
C SER A 45 33.94 -43.09 14.66
N VAL A 46 34.07 -43.80 13.53
CA VAL A 46 34.10 -43.19 12.19
C VAL A 46 32.82 -42.41 11.91
N LYS A 47 31.66 -43.02 12.19
CA LYS A 47 30.35 -42.39 11.95
C LYS A 47 30.14 -41.12 12.78
N GLU A 48 30.50 -41.16 14.05
CA GLU A 48 30.39 -40.00 14.96
C GLU A 48 31.29 -38.84 14.53
N ILE A 49 32.55 -39.16 14.19
CA ILE A 49 33.51 -38.17 13.71
C ILE A 49 33.06 -37.55 12.39
N LEU A 50 32.59 -38.36 11.45
CA LEU A 50 32.05 -37.87 10.18
C LEU A 50 30.85 -36.94 10.40
N GLN A 51 29.91 -37.34 11.26
CA GLN A 51 28.73 -36.52 11.56
C GLN A 51 29.13 -35.18 12.17
N SER A 52 30.08 -35.15 13.11
CA SER A 52 30.59 -33.90 13.70
C SER A 52 31.26 -32.96 12.68
N LEU A 53 31.79 -33.48 11.57
CA LEU A 53 32.37 -32.67 10.51
C LEU A 53 31.30 -32.15 9.53
N VAL A 54 30.24 -32.93 9.32
CA VAL A 54 29.08 -32.51 8.55
C VAL A 54 28.30 -31.43 9.27
N ASP A 55 28.08 -31.59 10.58
CA ASP A 55 27.33 -30.64 11.40
C ASP A 55 28.04 -29.26 11.44
N ASP A 56 29.38 -29.25 11.46
CA ASP A 56 30.19 -28.03 11.38
C ASP A 56 30.39 -27.51 9.94
N GLY A 57 29.79 -28.15 8.94
CA GLY A 57 29.85 -27.76 7.53
C GLY A 57 31.23 -27.95 6.86
N MET A 58 32.14 -28.66 7.52
CA MET A 58 33.49 -28.99 7.01
C MET A 58 33.44 -30.08 5.93
N VAL A 59 32.51 -31.03 6.08
CA VAL A 59 32.22 -32.08 5.08
C VAL A 59 30.82 -31.84 4.54
N ASP A 60 30.69 -31.83 3.23
CA ASP A 60 29.38 -31.82 2.58
C ASP A 60 28.78 -33.21 2.58
N THR A 61 27.45 -33.26 2.71
CA THR A 61 26.68 -34.48 2.50
C THR A 61 25.52 -34.19 1.57
N ASP A 62 25.20 -35.16 0.72
CA ASP A 62 23.96 -35.16 -0.05
C ASP A 62 23.44 -36.57 -0.24
N ARG A 63 22.11 -36.69 -0.33
CA ARG A 63 21.42 -37.96 -0.49
C ARG A 63 21.03 -38.15 -1.95
N ILE A 64 21.68 -39.09 -2.61
CA ILE A 64 21.39 -39.44 -4.00
C ILE A 64 20.77 -40.84 -4.02
N GLY A 65 19.47 -40.90 -4.33
CA GLY A 65 18.66 -42.12 -4.25
C GLY A 65 18.54 -42.63 -2.81
N THR A 66 19.00 -43.87 -2.58
CA THR A 66 18.95 -44.53 -1.27
C THR A 66 20.21 -44.32 -0.43
N SER A 67 21.25 -43.66 -0.97
CA SER A 67 22.57 -43.55 -0.35
C SER A 67 22.95 -42.11 -0.04
N ASN A 68 23.66 -41.90 1.07
CA ASN A 68 24.29 -40.63 1.40
C ASN A 68 25.75 -40.63 0.93
N TYR A 69 26.16 -39.52 0.33
CA TYR A 69 27.49 -39.28 -0.20
C TYR A 69 28.14 -38.13 0.57
N PHE A 70 29.42 -38.28 0.89
CA PHE A 70 30.19 -37.34 1.69
C PHE A 70 31.43 -36.90 0.93
N TRP A 71 31.74 -35.60 0.93
CA TRP A 71 32.94 -35.08 0.30
C TRP A 71 33.40 -33.77 0.95
N ALA A 72 34.68 -33.45 0.79
CA ALA A 72 35.19 -32.13 1.13
C ALA A 72 36.34 -31.78 0.19
N PHE A 73 36.29 -30.59 -0.41
CA PHE A 73 37.34 -30.10 -1.31
C PHE A 73 38.07 -28.90 -0.71
N PRO A 74 39.42 -28.85 -0.77
CA PRO A 74 40.19 -27.72 -0.26
C PRO A 74 39.78 -26.36 -0.85
N SER A 75 39.29 -26.36 -2.10
CA SER A 75 38.89 -25.14 -2.81
C SER A 75 37.54 -24.57 -2.38
N LYS A 76 36.69 -25.34 -1.69
CA LYS A 76 35.32 -24.92 -1.33
C LYS A 76 35.29 -23.63 -0.52
N ALA A 77 36.10 -23.56 0.54
CA ALA A 77 36.15 -22.39 1.41
C ALA A 77 36.61 -21.12 0.65
N LEU A 78 37.57 -21.28 -0.25
CA LEU A 78 38.04 -20.19 -1.12
C LEU A 78 36.94 -19.73 -2.08
N HIS A 79 36.27 -20.65 -2.77
CA HIS A 79 35.19 -20.30 -3.70
C HIS A 79 33.97 -19.70 -3.00
N ALA A 80 33.62 -20.17 -1.80
CA ALA A 80 32.56 -19.57 -1.00
C ALA A 80 32.87 -18.12 -0.64
N ARG A 81 34.12 -17.85 -0.19
CA ARG A 81 34.57 -16.49 0.12
C ARG A 81 34.62 -15.59 -1.11
N LYS A 82 35.11 -16.09 -2.25
CA LYS A 82 35.13 -15.33 -3.52
C LYS A 82 33.73 -14.94 -3.98
N ARG A 83 32.79 -15.90 -4.01
CA ARG A 83 31.39 -15.61 -4.35
C ARG A 83 30.77 -14.58 -3.42
N LYS A 84 31.06 -14.67 -2.11
CA LYS A 84 30.55 -13.69 -1.15
C LYS A 84 31.16 -12.31 -1.35
N LEU A 85 32.44 -12.23 -1.70
CA LEU A 85 33.10 -10.97 -2.05
C LEU A 85 32.45 -10.34 -3.28
N GLU A 86 32.28 -11.09 -4.37
CA GLU A 86 31.65 -10.62 -5.60
C GLU A 86 30.21 -10.12 -5.36
N GLU A 87 29.44 -10.85 -4.54
CA GLU A 87 28.08 -10.45 -4.12
C GLU A 87 28.09 -9.12 -3.37
N LEU A 88 29.00 -8.96 -2.40
CA LEU A 88 29.13 -7.73 -1.60
C LEU A 88 29.61 -6.55 -2.45
N GLU A 89 30.57 -6.77 -3.35
CA GLU A 89 31.04 -5.74 -4.28
C GLU A 89 29.92 -5.25 -5.19
N SER A 90 29.09 -6.16 -5.71
CA SER A 90 27.90 -5.82 -6.50
C SER A 90 26.89 -5.00 -5.69
N GLN A 91 26.60 -5.39 -4.45
CA GLN A 91 25.68 -4.66 -3.57
C GLN A 91 26.19 -3.25 -3.23
N VAL A 92 27.50 -3.10 -2.99
CA VAL A 92 28.12 -1.80 -2.74
C VAL A 92 28.03 -0.91 -3.98
N ALA A 93 28.31 -1.44 -5.16
CA ALA A 93 28.20 -0.69 -6.41
C ALA A 93 26.76 -0.20 -6.65
N GLU A 94 25.77 -1.08 -6.52
CA GLU A 94 24.35 -0.74 -6.69
C GLU A 94 23.89 0.30 -5.68
N SER A 95 24.24 0.13 -4.41
CA SER A 95 23.89 1.06 -3.34
C SER A 95 24.53 2.44 -3.54
N SER A 96 25.78 2.46 -4.01
CA SER A 96 26.49 3.71 -4.31
C SER A 96 25.84 4.47 -5.46
N GLN A 97 25.47 3.76 -6.53
CA GLN A 97 24.75 4.35 -7.67
C GLN A 97 23.37 4.89 -7.26
N LYS A 98 22.62 4.14 -6.45
CA LYS A 98 21.34 4.58 -5.90
C LYS A 98 21.50 5.83 -5.05
N LYS A 99 22.52 5.87 -4.17
CA LYS A 99 22.83 7.05 -3.35
C LYS A 99 23.11 8.28 -4.21
N GLU A 100 23.94 8.14 -5.25
CA GLU A 100 24.27 9.25 -6.14
C GLU A 100 23.03 9.77 -6.88
N THR A 101 22.19 8.87 -7.37
CA THR A 101 20.95 9.22 -8.08
C THR A 101 19.97 9.96 -7.17
N LEU A 102 19.79 9.48 -5.94
CA LEU A 102 18.93 10.12 -4.93
C LEU A 102 19.49 11.49 -4.54
N GLN A 103 20.81 11.61 -4.37
CA GLN A 103 21.45 12.88 -4.04
C GLN A 103 21.21 13.93 -5.14
N LYS A 104 21.39 13.57 -6.41
CA LYS A 104 21.07 14.45 -7.55
C LYS A 104 19.59 14.85 -7.59
N SER A 105 18.69 13.91 -7.27
CA SER A 105 17.25 14.19 -7.19
C SER A 105 16.89 15.17 -6.07
N ILE A 106 17.51 15.02 -4.89
CA ILE A 106 17.37 15.94 -3.76
C ILE A 106 17.86 17.33 -4.15
N GLU A 107 19.05 17.43 -4.73
CA GLU A 107 19.63 18.71 -5.17
C GLU A 107 18.72 19.41 -6.19
N LYS A 108 18.24 18.66 -7.20
CA LYS A 108 17.28 19.18 -8.18
C LYS A 108 15.97 19.65 -7.54
N SER A 109 15.49 18.96 -6.52
CA SER A 109 14.25 19.32 -5.82
C SER A 109 14.39 20.50 -4.86
N LYS A 110 15.62 20.78 -4.40
CA LYS A 110 15.94 21.94 -3.56
C LYS A 110 15.98 23.24 -4.37
N LEU A 111 16.34 23.18 -5.66
CA LEU A 111 16.31 24.35 -6.54
C LEU A 111 14.90 24.96 -6.56
N GLY A 112 14.78 26.24 -6.20
CA GLY A 112 13.50 26.96 -6.10
C GLY A 112 12.67 26.62 -4.85
N ARG A 113 13.16 25.73 -3.98
CA ARG A 113 12.61 25.42 -2.64
C ARG A 113 13.69 25.58 -1.59
N GLU A 114 14.47 26.63 -1.73
CA GLU A 114 15.49 26.98 -0.75
C GLU A 114 14.80 27.47 0.53
N ASP A 115 15.36 27.12 1.68
CA ASP A 115 14.82 27.54 2.97
C ASP A 115 15.26 28.97 3.27
N THR A 116 14.65 29.92 2.58
CA THR A 116 14.85 31.36 2.78
C THR A 116 13.82 31.93 3.76
N VAL A 117 14.18 33.03 4.42
CA VAL A 117 13.26 33.78 5.30
C VAL A 117 12.03 34.24 4.52
N GLU A 118 12.22 34.68 3.27
CA GLU A 118 11.15 35.08 2.36
C GLU A 118 10.15 33.95 2.09
N ARG A 119 10.64 32.73 1.80
CA ARG A 119 9.78 31.57 1.57
C ARG A 119 9.02 31.19 2.83
N ALA A 120 9.66 31.24 4.00
CA ALA A 120 8.99 30.98 5.27
C ALA A 120 7.86 31.98 5.54
N ALA A 121 8.09 33.27 5.26
CA ALA A 121 7.07 34.31 5.36
C ALA A 121 5.91 34.06 4.37
N LEU A 122 6.22 33.79 3.09
CA LEU A 122 5.21 33.50 2.06
C LEU A 122 4.36 32.26 2.40
N LEU A 123 4.97 31.21 2.98
CA LEU A 123 4.24 30.02 3.41
C LEU A 123 3.28 30.33 4.57
N LYS A 124 3.69 31.21 5.50
CA LYS A 124 2.84 31.68 6.60
C LYS A 124 1.67 32.51 6.06
N ASP A 125 1.94 33.44 5.14
CA ASP A 125 0.92 34.30 4.53
C ASP A 125 -0.08 33.47 3.72
N LEU A 126 0.42 32.51 2.94
CA LEU A 126 -0.42 31.59 2.18
C LEU A 126 -1.33 30.75 3.09
N ALA A 127 -0.85 30.32 4.25
CA ALA A 127 -1.67 29.60 5.22
C ALA A 127 -2.76 30.51 5.80
N ALA A 128 -2.43 31.75 6.15
CA ALA A 128 -3.40 32.73 6.65
C ALA A 128 -4.48 33.06 5.59
N LEU A 129 -4.08 33.34 4.35
CA LEU A 129 -5.00 33.64 3.25
C LEU A 129 -5.92 32.44 2.92
N ARG A 130 -5.43 31.21 3.03
CA ARG A 130 -6.27 30.02 2.85
C ARG A 130 -7.33 29.91 3.95
N GLN A 131 -6.96 30.21 5.18
CA GLN A 131 -7.90 30.21 6.30
C GLN A 131 -8.95 31.31 6.12
N GLU A 132 -8.53 32.52 5.77
CA GLU A 132 -9.43 33.65 5.51
C GLU A 132 -10.39 33.35 4.34
N LYS A 133 -9.89 32.78 3.25
CA LYS A 133 -10.73 32.34 2.11
C LYS A 133 -11.82 31.38 2.56
N GLU A 134 -11.49 30.40 3.41
CA GLU A 134 -12.48 29.42 3.87
C GLU A 134 -13.52 30.04 4.81
N GLN A 135 -13.09 30.98 5.66
CA GLN A 135 -13.98 31.76 6.52
C GLN A 135 -14.97 32.58 5.69
N LEU A 136 -14.46 33.36 4.72
CA LEU A 136 -15.29 34.17 3.83
C LEU A 136 -16.24 33.32 3.00
N LYS A 137 -15.79 32.17 2.51
CA LYS A 137 -16.66 31.24 1.78
C LYS A 137 -17.79 30.72 2.66
N THR A 138 -17.47 30.31 3.89
CA THR A 138 -18.47 29.89 4.87
C THR A 138 -19.45 31.02 5.21
N GLU A 139 -18.97 32.26 5.26
CA GLU A 139 -19.81 33.43 5.49
C GLU A 139 -20.75 33.72 4.31
N ILE A 140 -20.24 33.68 3.08
CA ILE A 140 -21.06 33.81 1.85
C ILE A 140 -22.15 32.73 1.80
N ASP A 141 -21.81 31.48 2.15
CA ASP A 141 -22.77 30.38 2.15
C ASP A 141 -23.96 30.63 3.09
N LYS A 142 -23.80 31.42 4.16
CA LYS A 142 -24.92 31.82 5.05
C LYS A 142 -25.95 32.69 4.33
N TYR A 143 -25.52 33.46 3.33
CA TYR A 143 -26.37 34.40 2.59
C TYR A 143 -26.84 33.85 1.25
N ARG A 144 -26.59 32.56 0.97
CA ARG A 144 -26.92 31.92 -0.31
C ARG A 144 -28.40 32.03 -0.68
N GLU A 145 -29.30 31.97 0.31
CA GLU A 145 -30.75 32.10 0.09
C GLU A 145 -31.22 33.56 -0.06
N CYS A 146 -30.34 34.52 0.26
CA CYS A 146 -30.57 35.95 0.11
C CYS A 146 -29.84 36.54 -1.11
N ASP A 147 -29.41 35.68 -2.04
CA ASP A 147 -28.80 36.12 -3.29
C ASP A 147 -29.82 36.96 -4.09
N PRO A 148 -29.50 38.21 -4.44
CA PRO A 148 -30.41 39.09 -5.18
C PRO A 148 -31.00 38.46 -6.44
N ASP A 149 -30.21 37.66 -7.16
CA ASP A 149 -30.66 37.00 -8.39
C ASP A 149 -31.69 35.90 -8.09
N VAL A 150 -31.46 35.13 -7.01
CA VAL A 150 -32.40 34.09 -6.54
C VAL A 150 -33.70 34.72 -6.01
N VAL A 151 -33.59 35.81 -5.25
CA VAL A 151 -34.74 36.55 -4.74
C VAL A 151 -35.57 37.13 -5.88
N GLU A 152 -34.92 37.67 -6.91
CA GLU A 152 -35.61 38.22 -8.08
C GLU A 152 -36.27 37.13 -8.92
N GLU A 153 -35.63 35.97 -9.12
CA GLU A 153 -36.24 34.81 -9.77
C GLU A 153 -37.48 34.32 -9.01
N MET A 154 -37.41 34.25 -7.67
CA MET A 154 -38.56 33.92 -6.83
C MET A 154 -39.69 34.94 -6.99
N ARG A 155 -39.39 36.24 -7.04
CA ARG A 155 -40.40 37.29 -7.27
C ARG A 155 -41.08 37.15 -8.63
N GLN A 156 -40.32 36.92 -9.69
CA GLN A 156 -40.87 36.73 -11.03
C GLN A 156 -41.75 35.47 -11.08
N THR A 157 -41.31 34.37 -10.48
CA THR A 157 -42.10 33.13 -10.41
C THR A 157 -43.40 33.33 -9.63
N ASN A 158 -43.35 34.04 -8.51
CA ASN A 158 -44.53 34.38 -7.71
C ASN A 158 -45.51 35.26 -8.50
N GLN A 159 -45.01 36.22 -9.30
CA GLN A 159 -45.85 37.04 -10.16
C GLN A 159 -46.58 36.20 -11.21
N VAL A 160 -45.88 35.28 -11.89
CA VAL A 160 -46.52 34.38 -12.86
C VAL A 160 -47.54 33.46 -12.19
N ALA A 161 -47.23 32.92 -11.01
CA ALA A 161 -48.14 32.06 -10.25
C ALA A 161 -49.41 32.81 -9.83
N LYS A 162 -49.26 34.06 -9.36
CA LYS A 162 -50.36 34.95 -8.99
C LYS A 162 -51.26 35.25 -10.19
N GLU A 163 -50.68 35.64 -11.33
CA GLU A 163 -51.44 35.87 -12.57
C GLU A 163 -52.17 34.62 -13.05
N ALA A 164 -51.55 33.44 -12.93
CA ALA A 164 -52.19 32.18 -13.26
C ALA A 164 -53.36 31.85 -12.32
N ALA A 165 -53.20 32.06 -11.01
CA ALA A 165 -54.26 31.86 -10.03
C ALA A 165 -55.45 32.79 -10.27
N ASN A 166 -55.19 34.08 -10.54
CA ASN A 166 -56.23 35.06 -10.86
C ASN A 166 -56.97 34.72 -12.16
N ARG A 167 -56.25 34.24 -13.18
CA ARG A 167 -56.86 33.76 -14.43
C ARG A 167 -57.76 32.54 -14.23
N TRP A 168 -57.37 31.61 -13.35
CA TRP A 168 -58.24 30.49 -13.01
C TRP A 168 -59.45 30.94 -12.21
N THR A 169 -59.30 31.94 -11.35
CA THR A 169 -60.40 32.59 -10.63
C THR A 169 -61.41 33.22 -11.61
N ASP A 170 -60.93 33.97 -12.62
CA ASP A 170 -61.74 34.50 -13.71
C ASP A 170 -62.54 33.40 -14.43
N ASN A 171 -61.85 32.30 -14.77
CA ASN A 171 -62.46 31.17 -15.47
C ASN A 171 -63.55 30.51 -14.61
N ILE A 172 -63.30 30.33 -13.32
CA ILE A 172 -64.27 29.77 -12.37
C ILE A 172 -65.51 30.67 -12.31
N PHE A 173 -65.34 31.98 -12.11
CA PHE A 173 -66.45 32.94 -12.07
C PHE A 173 -67.23 33.00 -13.40
N SER A 174 -66.53 32.94 -14.53
CA SER A 174 -67.14 32.92 -15.85
C SER A 174 -68.01 31.68 -16.08
N ILE A 175 -67.51 30.49 -15.70
CA ILE A 175 -68.25 29.23 -15.81
C ILE A 175 -69.46 29.23 -14.86
N LYS A 176 -69.31 29.71 -13.62
CA LYS A 176 -70.43 29.87 -12.67
C LYS A 176 -71.53 30.74 -13.25
N SER A 177 -71.17 31.92 -13.77
CA SER A 177 -72.12 32.88 -14.37
C SER A 177 -72.83 32.29 -15.60
N TRP A 178 -72.10 31.58 -16.46
CA TRP A 178 -72.67 30.91 -17.62
C TRP A 178 -73.61 29.76 -17.23
N ALA A 179 -73.22 28.90 -16.28
CA ALA A 179 -74.03 27.77 -15.83
C ALA A 179 -75.35 28.24 -15.19
N LYS A 180 -75.29 29.30 -14.37
CA LYS A 180 -76.48 29.97 -13.82
C LYS A 180 -77.39 30.47 -14.93
N ARG A 181 -76.85 31.18 -15.92
CA ARG A 181 -77.65 31.78 -17.01
C ARG A 181 -78.23 30.74 -17.99
N LYS A 182 -77.49 29.69 -18.31
CA LYS A 182 -77.85 28.71 -19.34
C LYS A 182 -78.74 27.59 -18.82
N PHE A 183 -78.50 27.13 -17.58
CA PHE A 183 -79.17 25.96 -17.00
C PHE A 183 -80.01 26.28 -15.75
N GLY A 184 -79.99 27.53 -15.26
CA GLY A 184 -80.79 27.94 -14.10
C GLY A 184 -80.27 27.38 -12.77
N PHE A 185 -79.00 27.00 -12.68
CA PHE A 185 -78.41 26.51 -11.42
C PHE A 185 -78.21 27.64 -10.41
N GLU A 186 -78.48 27.33 -9.14
CA GLU A 186 -78.13 28.20 -8.01
C GLU A 186 -76.62 28.15 -7.73
N GLU A 187 -76.01 29.32 -7.52
CA GLU A 187 -74.56 29.45 -7.29
C GLU A 187 -74.09 28.65 -6.07
N SER A 188 -74.85 28.67 -4.98
CA SER A 188 -74.57 27.91 -3.74
C SER A 188 -74.46 26.39 -3.98
N ARG A 189 -75.24 25.86 -4.92
CA ARG A 189 -75.18 24.44 -5.30
C ARG A 189 -73.96 24.12 -6.14
N ILE A 190 -73.55 25.03 -7.03
CA ILE A 190 -72.32 24.89 -7.82
C ILE A 190 -71.11 24.95 -6.89
N ASP A 191 -71.08 25.92 -5.98
CA ASP A 191 -69.96 26.14 -5.07
C ASP A 191 -69.75 24.95 -4.14
N LYS A 192 -70.83 24.47 -3.51
CA LYS A 192 -70.77 23.26 -2.69
C LYS A 192 -70.40 22.01 -3.50
N GLY A 193 -70.83 21.93 -4.77
CA GLY A 193 -70.59 20.79 -5.64
C GLY A 193 -69.13 20.67 -6.11
N PHE A 194 -68.46 21.80 -6.34
CA PHE A 194 -67.06 21.86 -6.79
C PHE A 194 -66.07 22.26 -5.70
N GLY A 195 -66.55 22.48 -4.47
CA GLY A 195 -65.71 22.88 -3.33
C GLY A 195 -65.12 24.28 -3.46
N ILE A 196 -65.86 25.20 -4.09
CA ILE A 196 -65.44 26.59 -4.27
C ILE A 196 -65.64 27.35 -2.95
N PRO A 197 -64.58 27.90 -2.34
CA PRO A 197 -64.70 28.68 -1.10
C PRO A 197 -65.55 29.94 -1.29
N GLU A 198 -66.28 30.36 -0.25
CA GLU A 198 -67.10 31.58 -0.29
C GLU A 198 -66.26 32.86 -0.31
N ASP A 199 -65.03 32.78 0.20
CA ASP A 199 -64.02 33.84 0.25
C ASP A 199 -63.03 33.76 -0.93
N LEU A 200 -63.32 32.95 -1.95
CA LEU A 200 -62.50 32.93 -3.16
C LEU A 200 -62.57 34.30 -3.84
N ASP A 201 -61.42 34.97 -3.89
CA ASP A 201 -61.24 36.25 -4.56
C ASP A 201 -59.84 36.30 -5.22
N TYR A 202 -59.56 37.37 -5.94
CA TYR A 202 -58.24 37.60 -6.53
C TYR A 202 -57.16 37.70 -5.45
N ILE A 203 -55.99 37.16 -5.78
CA ILE A 203 -54.79 37.29 -4.96
C ILE A 203 -54.14 38.64 -5.29
N ASP A 204 -53.87 39.42 -4.23
CA ASP A 204 -53.19 40.73 -4.22
C ASP A 204 -51.66 40.67 -4.29
#